data_AF-A0A6H1ZEE2-F1
#
_entry.id   AF-A0A6H1ZEE2-F1
#
_cell.length_a   1.000
_cell.length_b   1.000
_cell.length_c   1.000
_cell.angle_alpha   90.00
_cell.angle_beta   90.00
_cell.angle_gamma   90.00
#
_symmetry.space_group_name_H-M   'P 1'
#
loop_
_entity.id
_entity.type
_entity.pdbx_description
1 polymer ?
#
loop_
_entity_poly.entity_id
_entity_poly.type
_entity_poly.pdbx_seq_one_letter_code
_entity_poly.pdbx_strand_id
1 'polypeptide(L)'
;MQSVTANLLTATIQAQFDQKASPTFCWLPDNEYICPSLAQVEALLAHTKFEDFKYSGEFPDCDDFADFLRAYVKQQRHRSGDRGMTWAFFEAHGRFGGDGPHALNGVLTADRGVVKIEPQTDELVIGGFAPSDVCWMVRV
;
A
#
# COMPACT_ATOMS: atom_id res chain seq x y z
N MET A 1 -4.60 -4.10 18.71
CA MET A 1 -4.00 -3.81 17.39
C MET A 1 -2.56 -3.39 17.62
N GLN A 2 -1.63 -3.93 16.86
CA GLN A 2 -0.22 -3.52 16.92
C GLN A 2 -0.05 -2.19 16.18
N SER A 3 0.79 -1.30 16.68
CA SER A 3 1.18 -0.06 16.01
C SER A 3 2.69 0.01 15.82
N VAL A 4 3.11 0.83 14.85
CA VAL A 4 4.52 1.16 14.58
C VAL A 4 4.68 2.67 14.47
N THR A 5 5.87 3.18 14.79
CA THR A 5 6.20 4.59 14.57
C THR A 5 6.49 4.86 13.10
N ALA A 6 6.44 6.13 12.68
CA ALA A 6 6.82 6.56 11.34
C ALA A 6 8.26 6.13 10.97
N ASN A 7 9.19 6.21 11.92
CA ASN A 7 10.58 5.79 11.70
C ASN A 7 10.69 4.28 11.46
N LEU A 8 9.97 3.48 12.26
CA LEU A 8 9.98 2.04 12.08
C LEU A 8 9.30 1.65 10.77
N LEU A 9 8.15 2.25 10.43
CA LEU A 9 7.46 2.01 9.17
C LEU A 9 8.35 2.36 7.97
N THR A 10 9.02 3.52 8.01
CA THR A 10 9.96 3.93 6.98
C THR A 10 11.10 2.92 6.81
N ALA A 11 11.72 2.49 7.91
CA ALA A 11 12.79 1.50 7.88
C ALA A 11 12.30 0.13 7.35
N THR A 12 11.10 -0.30 7.74
CA THR A 12 10.49 -1.54 7.27
C THR A 12 10.22 -1.49 5.77
N ILE A 13 9.65 -0.39 5.26
CA ILE A 13 9.40 -0.18 3.83
C ILE A 13 10.73 -0.11 3.07
N GLN A 14 11.70 0.66 3.56
CA GLN A 14 13.02 0.73 2.93
C GLN A 14 13.69 -0.64 2.87
N ALA A 15 13.56 -1.48 3.89
CA ALA A 15 14.11 -2.83 3.87
C ALA A 15 13.45 -3.78 2.85
N GLN A 16 12.29 -3.43 2.28
CA GLN A 16 11.67 -4.20 1.19
C GLN A 16 12.33 -3.95 -0.17
N PHE A 17 13.01 -2.82 -0.31
CA PHE A 17 13.67 -2.44 -1.55
C PHE A 17 15.17 -2.44 -1.27
N ASP A 18 15.94 -3.26 -1.98
CA ASP A 18 17.40 -3.31 -1.85
C ASP A 18 17.98 -1.88 -1.75
N GLN A 19 19.08 -1.68 -1.02
CA GLN A 19 19.67 -0.34 -0.78
C GLN A 19 19.94 0.49 -2.06
N LYS A 20 19.90 -0.14 -3.25
CA LYS A 20 20.02 0.49 -4.58
C LYS A 20 18.69 1.03 -5.16
N ALA A 21 17.58 0.72 -4.52
CA ALA A 21 16.20 0.86 -5.00
C ALA A 21 15.25 1.38 -3.92
N SER A 22 15.79 1.76 -2.75
CA SER A 22 15.00 2.33 -1.66
C SER A 22 14.26 3.59 -2.12
N PRO A 23 13.01 3.80 -1.64
CA PRO A 23 12.25 4.99 -1.99
C PRO A 23 13.07 6.24 -1.72
N THR A 24 13.23 7.05 -2.75
CA THR A 24 13.89 8.36 -2.67
C THR A 24 13.08 9.30 -1.77
N PHE A 25 11.77 9.08 -1.68
CA PHE A 25 10.88 9.87 -0.85
C PHE A 25 9.84 8.99 -0.13
N CYS A 26 9.73 9.15 1.18
CA CYS A 26 8.69 8.53 2.01
C CYS A 26 7.90 9.64 2.71
N TRP A 27 6.62 9.82 2.36
CA TRP A 27 5.74 10.78 3.02
C TRP A 27 4.83 10.09 4.03
N LEU A 28 5.12 10.32 5.31
CA LEU A 28 4.42 9.77 6.46
C LEU A 28 3.85 10.95 7.28
N PRO A 29 2.56 11.29 7.11
CA PRO A 29 1.97 12.47 7.77
C PRO A 29 1.75 12.30 9.28
N ASP A 30 1.58 11.04 9.74
CA ASP A 30 1.36 10.69 11.13
C ASP A 30 2.63 10.15 11.80
N ASN A 31 2.71 10.23 13.14
CA ASN A 31 3.82 9.69 13.92
C ASN A 31 3.71 8.18 14.18
N GLU A 32 2.50 7.64 14.12
CA GLU A 32 2.19 6.24 14.46
C GLU A 32 1.12 5.68 13.52
N TYR A 33 1.25 4.39 13.21
CA TYR A 33 0.40 3.68 12.25
C TYR A 33 -0.02 2.33 12.80
N ILE A 34 -1.28 1.98 12.61
CA ILE A 34 -1.83 0.68 12.98
C ILE A 34 -1.46 -0.36 11.90
N CYS A 35 -0.97 -1.51 12.33
CA CYS A 35 -0.74 -2.66 11.47
C CYS A 35 -1.99 -3.55 11.51
N PRO A 36 -2.83 -3.60 10.46
CA PRO A 36 -3.96 -4.54 10.39
C PRO A 36 -3.45 -5.98 10.28
N SER A 37 -4.28 -6.98 10.59
CA SER A 37 -3.98 -8.36 10.18
C SER A 37 -4.26 -8.55 8.69
N LEU A 38 -3.64 -9.55 8.06
CA LEU A 38 -3.96 -9.92 6.67
C LEU A 38 -5.47 -10.15 6.48
N ALA A 39 -6.13 -10.83 7.42
CA ALA A 39 -7.57 -11.08 7.36
C ALA A 39 -8.41 -9.79 7.37
N GLN A 40 -7.97 -8.73 8.06
CA GLN A 40 -8.63 -7.42 8.01
C GLN A 40 -8.45 -6.73 6.66
N VAL A 41 -7.29 -6.91 6.03
CA VAL A 41 -7.01 -6.39 4.68
C VAL A 41 -7.89 -7.12 3.65
N GLU A 42 -7.90 -8.46 3.68
CA GLU A 42 -8.75 -9.28 2.80
C GLU A 42 -10.24 -8.94 2.95
N ALA A 43 -10.73 -8.78 4.18
CA ALA A 43 -12.12 -8.40 4.43
C ALA A 43 -12.45 -7.00 3.88
N LEU A 44 -11.50 -6.07 3.85
CA LEU A 44 -11.69 -4.74 3.29
C LEU A 44 -11.73 -4.79 1.75
N LEU A 45 -10.85 -5.57 1.14
CA LEU A 45 -10.78 -5.76 -0.33
C LEU A 45 -11.94 -6.60 -0.86
N ALA A 46 -12.54 -7.49 -0.08
CA ALA A 46 -13.77 -8.19 -0.49
C ALA A 46 -14.97 -7.25 -0.77
N HIS A 47 -14.83 -5.96 -0.45
CA HIS A 47 -15.83 -4.92 -0.69
C HIS A 47 -15.35 -3.84 -1.68
N THR A 48 -14.10 -3.91 -2.16
CA THR A 48 -13.70 -3.11 -3.31
C THR A 48 -14.41 -3.67 -4.54
N LYS A 49 -14.76 -2.75 -5.44
CA LYS A 49 -15.31 -3.08 -6.77
C LYS A 49 -14.44 -2.43 -7.82
N PHE A 50 -13.14 -2.36 -7.56
CA PHE A 50 -12.24 -1.63 -8.44
C PHE A 50 -12.05 -2.39 -9.76
N GLU A 51 -12.14 -3.70 -9.72
CA GLU A 51 -12.19 -4.60 -10.87
C GLU A 51 -13.35 -4.28 -11.85
N ASP A 52 -14.41 -3.59 -11.40
CA ASP A 52 -15.50 -3.16 -12.27
C ASP A 52 -15.14 -1.90 -13.09
N PHE A 53 -14.12 -1.13 -12.69
CA PHE A 53 -13.61 -0.04 -13.50
C PHE A 53 -12.75 -0.62 -14.63
N LYS A 54 -13.19 -0.41 -15.88
CA LYS A 54 -12.38 -0.76 -17.03
C LYS A 54 -11.23 0.23 -17.16
N TYR A 55 -10.00 -0.28 -17.13
CA TYR A 55 -8.82 0.47 -17.55
C TYR A 55 -9.07 1.08 -18.93
N SER A 56 -8.92 2.40 -19.07
CA SER A 56 -9.09 3.10 -20.34
C SER A 56 -7.95 4.07 -20.64
N GLY A 57 -6.75 3.52 -20.85
CA GLY A 57 -5.58 4.19 -21.44
C GLY A 57 -4.90 5.23 -20.55
N GLU A 58 -5.62 6.26 -20.13
CA GLU A 58 -5.14 7.35 -19.26
C GLU A 58 -6.08 7.62 -18.08
N PHE A 59 -7.24 6.95 -18.01
CA PHE A 59 -8.14 7.05 -16.85
C PHE A 59 -9.14 5.88 -16.80
N PRO A 60 -9.33 5.20 -15.66
CA PRO A 60 -8.36 5.12 -14.58
C PRO A 60 -7.15 4.30 -15.01
N ASP A 61 -5.94 4.78 -14.74
CA ASP A 61 -4.69 4.02 -14.88
C ASP A 61 -4.11 3.65 -13.49
N CYS A 62 -2.86 3.16 -13.44
CA CYS A 62 -2.33 2.52 -12.23
C CYS A 62 -2.32 3.42 -10.98
N ASP A 63 -2.02 4.72 -11.13
CA ASP A 63 -2.00 5.64 -10.00
C ASP A 63 -3.41 6.02 -9.54
N ASP A 64 -4.37 6.17 -10.46
CA ASP A 64 -5.78 6.35 -10.10
C ASP A 64 -6.29 5.19 -9.24
N PHE A 65 -6.02 3.95 -9.64
CA PHE A 65 -6.41 2.77 -8.87
C PHE A 65 -5.77 2.74 -7.48
N ALA A 66 -4.48 3.09 -7.39
CA ALA A 66 -3.76 3.10 -6.12
C ALA A 66 -4.27 4.21 -5.18
N ASP A 67 -4.62 5.38 -5.73
CA ASP A 67 -5.22 6.50 -5.00
C ASP A 67 -6.64 6.15 -4.53
N PHE A 68 -7.46 5.53 -5.38
CA PHE A 68 -8.81 5.08 -5.05
C PHE A 68 -8.81 4.08 -3.90
N LEU A 69 -7.92 3.08 -3.94
CA LEU A 69 -7.82 2.09 -2.87
C LEU A 69 -7.38 2.75 -1.56
N ARG A 70 -6.39 3.64 -1.57
CA ARG A 70 -5.98 4.38 -0.37
C ARG A 70 -7.12 5.24 0.19
N ALA A 71 -7.85 5.94 -0.67
CA ALA A 71 -9.00 6.75 -0.26
C ALA A 71 -10.12 5.88 0.34
N TYR A 72 -10.37 4.72 -0.25
CA TYR A 72 -11.36 3.75 0.24
C TYR A 72 -10.98 3.22 1.63
N VAL A 73 -9.73 2.83 1.86
CA VAL A 73 -9.24 2.40 3.18
C VAL A 73 -9.48 3.50 4.23
N LYS A 74 -9.12 4.75 3.93
CA LYS A 74 -9.34 5.90 4.82
C LYS A 74 -10.83 6.10 5.11
N GLN A 75 -11.69 5.98 4.10
CA GLN A 75 -13.14 6.10 4.26
C GLN A 75 -13.73 4.98 5.14
N GLN A 76 -13.36 3.72 4.91
CA GLN A 76 -13.90 2.58 5.66
C GLN A 76 -13.54 2.66 7.14
N ARG A 77 -12.32 3.10 7.46
CA ARG A 77 -11.90 3.30 8.84
C ARG A 77 -12.60 4.44 9.54
N HIS A 78 -12.83 5.55 8.81
CA HIS A 78 -13.66 6.62 9.34
C HIS A 78 -15.08 6.13 9.70
N ARG A 79 -15.66 5.27 8.84
CA ARG A 79 -17.01 4.70 9.04
C ARG A 79 -17.07 3.64 10.15
N SER A 80 -16.02 2.85 10.36
CA SER A 80 -16.00 1.83 11.41
C SER A 80 -15.87 2.41 12.83
N GLY A 81 -15.62 3.72 12.96
CA GLY A 81 -15.39 4.38 14.24
C GLY A 81 -13.95 4.22 14.77
N ASP A 82 -13.07 3.56 14.01
CA ASP A 82 -11.65 3.42 14.30
C ASP A 82 -10.89 4.71 13.93
N ARG A 83 -11.04 5.74 14.79
CA ARG A 83 -10.55 7.11 14.56
C ARG A 83 -9.16 7.40 15.14
N GLY A 84 -8.49 6.40 15.72
CA GLY A 84 -7.33 6.63 16.58
C GLY A 84 -6.01 6.95 15.85
N MET A 85 -5.74 6.28 14.73
CA MET A 85 -4.47 6.37 13.98
C MET A 85 -4.68 5.91 12.54
N THR A 86 -3.85 6.30 11.56
CA THR A 86 -3.89 5.78 10.18
C THR A 86 -3.38 4.33 10.11
N TRP A 87 -3.79 3.54 9.11
CA TRP A 87 -3.21 2.21 8.90
C TRP A 87 -1.82 2.38 8.30
N ALA A 88 -0.92 1.44 8.52
CA ALA A 88 0.35 1.35 7.83
C ALA A 88 0.15 0.90 6.36
N PHE A 89 -0.82 1.51 5.68
CA PHE A 89 -1.25 1.27 4.32
C PHE A 89 -0.74 2.41 3.46
N PHE A 90 -0.03 2.08 2.39
CA PHE A 90 0.67 3.06 1.57
C PHE A 90 0.44 2.83 0.09
N GLU A 91 0.69 3.88 -0.66
CA GLU A 91 0.81 3.89 -2.11
C GLU A 91 2.29 3.98 -2.45
N ALA A 92 2.73 3.18 -3.42
CA ALA A 92 4.11 3.09 -3.87
C ALA A 92 4.17 3.35 -5.38
N HIS A 93 5.06 4.25 -5.78
CA HIS A 93 5.35 4.58 -7.17
C HIS A 93 6.75 4.10 -7.53
N GLY A 94 6.89 3.46 -8.67
CA GLY A 94 8.14 2.80 -9.00
C GLY A 94 8.10 2.06 -10.32
N ARG A 95 9.01 1.09 -10.45
CA ARG A 95 8.98 0.06 -11.48
C ARG A 95 8.80 -1.27 -10.79
N PHE A 96 7.66 -1.92 -11.03
CA PHE A 96 7.27 -3.16 -10.38
C PHE A 96 6.96 -4.22 -11.45
N GLY A 97 7.77 -5.27 -11.54
CA GLY A 97 7.49 -6.42 -12.43
C GLY A 97 7.39 -6.18 -13.95
N GLY A 98 7.74 -5.00 -14.49
CA GLY A 98 7.60 -4.67 -15.91
C GLY A 98 8.53 -3.55 -16.43
N ASP A 99 8.35 -3.16 -17.70
CA ASP A 99 9.24 -2.22 -18.42
C ASP A 99 8.95 -0.72 -18.17
N GLY A 100 7.87 -0.40 -17.44
CA GLY A 100 7.38 0.96 -17.25
C GLY A 100 7.24 1.40 -15.78
N PRO A 101 7.02 2.71 -15.55
CA PRO A 101 6.45 3.22 -14.30
C PRO A 101 5.14 2.53 -13.95
N HIS A 102 4.91 2.25 -12.68
CA HIS A 102 3.69 1.65 -12.15
C HIS A 102 3.43 2.18 -10.74
N ALA A 103 2.15 2.20 -10.35
CA ALA A 103 1.72 2.51 -9.00
C ALA A 103 0.96 1.33 -8.41
N LEU A 104 1.23 1.04 -7.14
CA LEU A 104 0.66 -0.07 -6.39
C LEU A 104 0.34 0.39 -4.98
N ASN A 105 -0.34 -0.46 -4.22
CA ASN A 105 -0.46 -0.28 -2.78
C ASN A 105 0.37 -1.31 -2.02
N GLY A 106 0.63 -1.02 -0.76
CA GLY A 106 1.19 -1.96 0.18
C GLY A 106 0.68 -1.71 1.57
N VAL A 107 0.80 -2.72 2.44
CA VAL A 107 0.41 -2.62 3.84
C VAL A 107 1.38 -3.39 4.71
N LEU A 108 1.81 -2.78 5.81
CA LEU A 108 2.49 -3.51 6.87
C LEU A 108 1.44 -4.15 7.77
N THR A 109 1.37 -5.48 7.72
CA THR A 109 0.46 -6.28 8.54
C THR A 109 1.11 -6.71 9.85
N ALA A 110 0.29 -6.93 10.88
CA ALA A 110 0.76 -7.39 12.19
C ALA A 110 1.26 -8.84 12.17
N ASP A 111 0.78 -9.66 11.22
CA ASP A 111 0.98 -11.11 11.20
C ASP A 111 1.78 -11.63 10.00
N ARG A 112 1.94 -10.85 8.92
CA ARG A 112 2.61 -11.28 7.67
C ARG A 112 3.71 -10.34 7.19
N GLY A 113 3.97 -9.24 7.88
CA GLY A 113 4.92 -8.22 7.43
C GLY A 113 4.33 -7.39 6.28
N VAL A 114 5.18 -6.93 5.36
CA VAL A 114 4.72 -6.15 4.20
C VAL A 114 4.01 -7.06 3.19
N VAL A 115 2.81 -6.63 2.80
CA VAL A 115 2.00 -7.25 1.75
C VAL A 115 1.85 -6.21 0.64
N LYS A 116 2.22 -6.59 -0.58
CA LYS A 116 2.00 -5.79 -1.79
C LYS A 116 0.61 -6.07 -2.35
N ILE A 117 -0.05 -5.05 -2.86
CA ILE A 117 -1.43 -5.10 -3.36
C ILE A 117 -1.45 -4.50 -4.77
N GLU A 118 -1.94 -5.28 -5.73
CA GLU A 118 -2.29 -4.78 -7.07
C GLU A 118 -3.75 -4.28 -7.05
N PRO A 119 -3.98 -2.95 -7.00
CA PRO A 119 -5.34 -2.41 -6.81
C PRO A 119 -6.27 -2.64 -8.00
N GLN A 120 -5.77 -3.05 -9.16
CA GLN A 120 -6.61 -3.39 -10.32
C GLN A 120 -7.24 -4.78 -10.22
N THR A 121 -6.60 -5.70 -9.50
CA THR A 121 -6.99 -7.12 -9.43
C THR A 121 -7.24 -7.61 -8.01
N ASP A 122 -7.00 -6.75 -7.01
CA ASP A 122 -6.96 -7.08 -5.58
C ASP A 122 -5.97 -8.23 -5.25
N GLU A 123 -4.98 -8.47 -6.12
CA GLU A 123 -3.96 -9.49 -5.88
C GLU A 123 -3.06 -9.10 -4.71
N LEU A 124 -2.91 -10.04 -3.78
CA LEU A 124 -2.07 -9.91 -2.59
C LEU A 124 -0.79 -10.73 -2.73
N VAL A 125 0.36 -10.06 -2.64
CA VAL A 125 1.67 -10.73 -2.63
C VAL A 125 2.29 -10.63 -1.24
N ILE A 126 2.31 -11.77 -0.55
CA ILE A 126 2.93 -11.91 0.78
C ILE A 126 4.45 -11.96 0.62
N GLY A 127 5.17 -11.25 1.49
CA GLY A 127 6.62 -11.11 1.40
C GLY A 127 7.07 -9.86 0.65
N GLY A 128 6.11 -9.03 0.21
CA GLY A 128 6.35 -7.67 -0.26
C GLY A 128 6.76 -7.58 -1.73
N PHE A 129 7.87 -6.89 -1.98
CA PHE A 129 8.34 -6.49 -3.30
C PHE A 129 9.46 -7.42 -3.79
N ALA A 130 9.55 -7.61 -5.12
CA ALA A 130 10.60 -8.43 -5.71
C ALA A 130 11.95 -7.72 -5.62
N PRO A 131 13.10 -8.43 -5.60
CA PRO A 131 14.42 -7.79 -5.58
C PRO A 131 14.71 -6.88 -6.79
N SER A 132 14.01 -7.11 -7.91
CA SER A 132 14.09 -6.28 -9.11
C SER A 132 13.24 -5.01 -9.04
N ASP A 133 12.33 -4.92 -8.08
CA ASP A 133 11.41 -3.79 -7.96
C ASP A 133 12.16 -2.55 -7.48
N VAL A 134 11.85 -1.42 -8.10
CA VAL A 134 12.44 -0.11 -7.74
C VAL A 134 11.33 0.79 -7.27
N CYS A 135 11.46 1.34 -6.06
CA CYS A 135 10.51 2.31 -5.54
C CYS A 135 11.14 3.71 -5.56
N TRP A 136 10.43 4.69 -6.11
CA TRP A 136 10.85 6.09 -6.09
C TRP A 136 10.17 6.85 -4.96
N MET A 137 8.89 6.57 -4.73
CA MET A 137 8.08 7.29 -3.75
C MET A 137 7.13 6.34 -3.03
N VAL A 138 6.98 6.59 -1.72
CA VAL A 138 5.92 6.01 -0.90
C VAL A 138 5.13 7.11 -0.20
N ARG A 139 3.80 6.95 -0.15
CA ARG A 139 2.88 7.87 0.52
C ARG A 139 1.88 7.09 1.36
N VAL A 140 1.75 7.46 2.65
CA VAL A 140 0.78 6.88 3.61
C VAL A 140 -0.46 7.77 3.75
#